data_AF-A0A946NAL8-F1
#
_entry.id   AF-A0A946NAL8-F1
#
_cell.length_a   1.000
_cell.length_b   1.000
_cell.length_c   1.000
_cell.angle_alpha   90.00
_cell.angle_beta   90.00
_cell.angle_gamma   90.00
#
_symmetry.space_group_name_H-M   'P 1'
#
loop_
_entity.id
_entity.type
_entity.pdbx_description
1 polymer ?
#
loop_
_entity_poly.entity_id
_entity_poly.type
_entity_poly.pdbx_seq_one_letter_code
_entity_poly.pdbx_strand_id
1 'polypeptide(L)'
;MLWGSSFLDARQSFFNLETAYKIRGGNNPDEIKVDATGGTYLASKTMALAQLFSTASAGHEAISITTRNPSDFYTQKLELSLVQKVKKNLSIQMGVYGEIFNENSARGTGAFISLWIRR
;
A
#
# COMPACT_ATOMS: atom_id res chain seq x y z
N MET A 1 -12.55 9.78 -2.28
CA MET A 1 -12.80 9.85 -0.81
C MET A 1 -11.76 8.98 -0.11
N LEU A 2 -11.21 9.39 1.04
CA LEU A 2 -10.22 8.62 1.80
C LEU A 2 -10.69 8.46 3.26
N TRP A 3 -10.56 7.27 3.82
CA TRP A 3 -10.90 6.95 5.21
C TRP A 3 -9.78 6.11 5.82
N GLY A 4 -9.43 6.36 7.09
CA GLY A 4 -8.34 5.68 7.76
C GLY A 4 -8.58 5.51 9.26
N SER A 5 -8.05 4.43 9.82
CA SER A 5 -8.08 4.14 11.26
C SER A 5 -6.73 3.63 11.73
N SER A 6 -6.27 4.09 12.90
CA SER A 6 -4.98 3.69 13.48
C SER A 6 -5.12 3.25 14.94
N PHE A 7 -4.32 2.26 15.33
CA PHE A 7 -4.15 1.86 16.73
C PHE A 7 -2.68 1.85 17.11
N LEU A 8 -2.41 2.15 18.38
CA LEU A 8 -1.09 2.09 19.02
C LEU A 8 -1.19 1.14 20.22
N ASP A 9 -0.27 0.18 20.32
CA ASP A 9 -0.17 -0.70 21.48
C ASP A 9 1.04 -0.33 22.37
N ALA A 10 1.00 -0.74 23.64
CA ALA A 10 2.02 -0.50 24.67
C ALA A 10 3.43 -0.99 24.28
N ARG A 11 3.54 -1.85 23.27
CA ARG A 11 4.80 -2.37 22.72
C ARG A 11 5.45 -1.48 21.66
N GLN A 12 5.03 -0.22 21.53
CA GLN A 12 5.50 0.70 20.49
C GLN A 12 5.23 0.16 19.08
N SER A 13 4.14 -0.58 18.94
CA SER A 13 3.65 -1.07 17.66
C SER A 13 2.46 -0.24 17.23
N PHE A 14 2.29 -0.09 15.93
CA PHE A 14 1.13 0.55 15.34
C PHE A 14 0.59 -0.27 14.19
N PHE A 15 -0.68 -0.03 13.89
CA PHE A 15 -1.32 -0.51 12.69
C PHE A 15 -2.24 0.58 12.17
N ASN A 16 -2.35 0.65 10.86
CA ASN A 16 -3.15 1.61 10.14
C ASN A 16 -3.85 0.90 8.98
N LEU A 17 -5.14 1.13 8.83
CA LEU A 17 -5.94 0.64 7.71
C LEU A 17 -6.56 1.85 7.02
N GLU A 18 -6.33 1.98 5.72
CA GLU A 18 -6.81 3.07 4.88
C GLU A 18 -7.59 2.51 3.69
N THR A 19 -8.60 3.24 3.25
CA THR A 19 -9.29 2.98 1.99
C THR A 19 -9.48 4.26 1.23
N ALA A 20 -9.39 4.17 -0.10
CA ALA A 20 -9.61 5.30 -0.98
C ALA A 20 -10.42 4.91 -2.23
N TYR A 21 -11.31 5.80 -2.65
CA TYR A 21 -11.94 5.75 -3.97
C TYR A 21 -11.37 6.84 -4.86
N LYS A 22 -10.89 6.47 -6.04
CA LYS A 22 -10.31 7.37 -7.04
C LYS A 22 -11.14 7.32 -8.31
N ILE A 23 -11.76 8.46 -8.61
CA ILE A 23 -12.47 8.67 -9.88
C ILE A 23 -11.43 8.89 -10.98
N ARG A 24 -11.54 8.12 -12.07
CA ARG A 24 -10.69 8.26 -13.25
C ARG A 24 -11.53 8.77 -14.41
N GLY A 25 -11.08 9.85 -15.04
CA GLY A 25 -11.72 10.37 -16.25
C GLY A 25 -11.41 9.53 -17.49
N GLY A 26 -12.29 9.61 -18.49
CA GLY A 26 -12.17 8.90 -19.77
C GLY A 26 -12.64 7.44 -19.69
N ASN A 27 -12.05 6.57 -20.51
CA ASN A 27 -12.43 5.14 -20.61
C ASN A 27 -11.71 4.23 -19.60
N ASN A 28 -11.04 4.79 -18.58
CA ASN A 28 -10.39 3.98 -17.56
C ASN A 28 -11.38 3.71 -16.42
N PRO A 29 -11.40 2.49 -15.84
CA PRO A 29 -12.17 2.26 -14.62
C PRO A 29 -11.72 3.18 -13.49
N ASP A 30 -12.66 3.54 -12.63
CA ASP A 30 -12.35 4.06 -11.31
C ASP A 30 -11.57 3.02 -10.49
N GLU A 31 -11.00 3.43 -9.36
CA GLU A 31 -10.21 2.54 -8.50
C GLU A 31 -10.70 2.58 -7.06
N ILE A 32 -10.84 1.42 -6.45
CA ILE A 32 -10.90 1.25 -4.99
C ILE A 32 -9.53 0.80 -4.51
N LYS A 33 -9.03 1.44 -3.46
CA LYS A 33 -7.79 1.10 -2.78
C LYS A 33 -8.04 0.74 -1.33
N VAL A 34 -7.33 -0.26 -0.85
CA VAL A 34 -7.32 -0.66 0.56
C VAL A 34 -5.89 -0.97 0.94
N ASP A 35 -5.36 -0.18 1.87
CA ASP A 35 -3.98 -0.24 2.30
C ASP A 35 -3.91 -0.54 3.79
N ALA A 36 -3.09 -1.51 4.17
CA ALA A 36 -2.83 -1.84 5.56
C ALA A 36 -1.34 -1.65 5.83
N THR A 37 -0.99 -0.92 6.88
CA THR A 37 0.39 -0.70 7.31
C THR A 37 0.53 -1.07 8.77
N GLY A 38 1.44 -1.99 9.07
CA GLY A 38 1.84 -2.34 10.44
C GLY A 38 3.30 -1.98 10.68
N GLY A 39 3.60 -1.54 11.89
CA GLY A 39 4.97 -1.25 12.29
C GLY A 39 5.25 -1.59 13.75
N THR A 40 6.49 -2.00 14.03
CA THR A 40 6.94 -2.22 15.41
C THR A 40 8.41 -1.86 15.56
N TYR A 41 8.75 -1.22 16.68
CA TYR A 41 10.15 -1.01 17.03
C TYR A 41 10.79 -2.33 17.46
N LEU A 42 11.88 -2.71 16.79
CA LEU A 42 12.73 -3.85 17.18
C LEU A 42 13.81 -3.39 18.17
N ALA A 43 14.18 -2.12 18.10
CA ALA A 43 15.11 -1.45 18.99
C ALA A 43 14.78 0.05 19.05
N SER A 44 15.42 0.77 19.98
CA SER A 44 15.21 2.22 20.19
C SER A 44 15.33 3.13 18.93
N LYS A 45 15.99 2.65 17.87
CA LYS A 45 16.23 3.41 16.63
C LYS A 45 15.83 2.64 15.37
N THR A 46 15.28 1.43 15.51
CA THR A 46 15.04 0.51 14.38
C THR A 46 13.61 0.01 14.44
N MET A 47 12.87 0.23 13.36
CA MET A 47 11.49 -0.21 13.20
C MET A 47 11.38 -1.18 12.02
N ALA A 48 10.62 -2.25 12.19
CA ALA A 48 10.16 -3.07 11.08
C ALA A 48 8.79 -2.59 10.63
N LEU A 49 8.57 -2.55 9.31
CA LEU A 49 7.32 -2.21 8.66
C LEU A 49 6.88 -3.32 7.71
N ALA A 50 5.58 -3.58 7.71
CA ALA A 50 4.90 -4.40 6.72
C ALA A 50 3.73 -3.60 6.14
N GLN A 51 3.65 -3.52 4.81
CA GLN A 51 2.60 -2.78 4.12
C GLN A 51 1.97 -3.64 3.03
N LEU A 52 0.65 -3.72 3.05
CA LEU A 52 -0.15 -4.41 2.04
C LEU A 52 -0.97 -3.35 1.30
N PHE A 53 -0.79 -3.28 -0.02
CA PHE A 53 -1.51 -2.36 -0.88
C PHE A 53 -2.41 -3.15 -1.81
N SER A 54 -3.72 -2.92 -1.74
CA SER A 54 -4.70 -3.56 -2.63
C SER A 54 -5.34 -2.51 -3.52
N THR A 55 -5.42 -2.76 -4.81
CA THR A 55 -6.15 -1.89 -5.76
C THR A 55 -7.02 -2.74 -6.66
N ALA A 56 -8.29 -2.37 -6.76
CA ALA A 56 -9.28 -2.98 -7.63
C ALA A 56 -9.86 -1.94 -8.59
N SER A 57 -10.15 -2.32 -9.81
CA SER A 57 -11.03 -1.55 -10.69
C SER A 57 -12.44 -1.47 -10.09
N ALA A 58 -13.05 -0.30 -10.20
CA ALA A 58 -14.42 -0.01 -9.80
C ALA A 58 -15.09 0.80 -10.90
N GLY A 59 -16.40 0.68 -11.06
CA GLY A 59 -17.17 1.51 -12.00
C GLY A 59 -16.78 1.32 -13.47
N HIS A 60 -17.43 0.36 -14.14
CA HIS A 60 -17.50 0.32 -15.60
C HIS A 60 -18.93 0.64 -16.04
N GLU A 61 -19.10 1.32 -17.17
CA GLU A 61 -20.33 1.14 -17.96
C GLU A 61 -20.39 -0.34 -18.35
N ALA A 62 -21.44 -1.04 -17.93
CA ALA A 62 -21.54 -2.49 -18.07
C ALA A 62 -21.49 -2.90 -19.56
N ILE A 63 -20.40 -3.52 -20.01
CA ILE A 63 -20.35 -4.21 -21.31
C ILE A 63 -21.00 -5.58 -21.12
N SER A 64 -22.33 -5.60 -20.95
CA SER A 64 -23.17 -6.79 -20.81
C SER A 64 -22.89 -7.67 -19.56
N ILE A 65 -23.95 -8.30 -19.05
CA ILE A 65 -23.93 -9.27 -17.93
C ILE A 65 -23.07 -10.51 -18.27
N THR A 66 -22.72 -10.70 -19.55
CA THR A 66 -22.02 -11.87 -20.07
C THR A 66 -20.53 -11.68 -20.34
N THR A 67 -19.99 -10.46 -20.22
CA THR A 67 -18.60 -10.16 -20.59
C THR A 67 -17.93 -9.31 -19.52
N ARG A 68 -17.00 -9.93 -18.79
CA ARG A 68 -16.09 -9.19 -17.91
C ARG A 68 -15.29 -8.20 -18.76
N ASN A 69 -15.19 -6.95 -18.33
CA ASN A 69 -14.46 -5.97 -19.11
C ASN A 69 -12.96 -6.33 -19.07
N PRO A 70 -12.24 -6.43 -20.21
CA PRO A 70 -10.80 -6.67 -20.21
C PRO A 70 -9.98 -5.57 -19.52
N SER A 71 -10.60 -4.45 -19.11
CA SER A 71 -9.97 -3.45 -18.23
C SER A 71 -10.21 -3.68 -16.74
N ASP A 72 -10.98 -4.70 -16.33
CA ASP A 72 -11.08 -5.09 -14.93
C ASP A 72 -9.74 -5.65 -14.44
N PHE A 73 -9.25 -5.14 -13.32
CA PHE A 73 -8.00 -5.61 -12.73
C PHE A 73 -8.07 -5.59 -11.21
N TYR A 74 -7.25 -6.45 -10.62
CA TYR A 74 -7.02 -6.47 -9.18
C TYR A 74 -5.55 -6.71 -8.93
N THR A 75 -4.97 -5.99 -7.97
CA THR A 75 -3.58 -6.17 -7.58
C THR A 75 -3.42 -6.07 -6.06
N GLN A 76 -2.54 -6.92 -5.52
CA GLN A 76 -2.07 -6.86 -4.15
C GLN A 76 -0.54 -6.88 -4.12
N LYS A 77 0.03 -5.84 -3.55
CA LYS A 77 1.47 -5.69 -3.33
C LYS A 77 1.78 -5.78 -1.83
N LEU A 78 2.69 -6.66 -1.46
CA LEU A 78 3.27 -6.71 -0.12
C LEU A 78 4.64 -6.04 -0.14
N GLU A 79 4.90 -5.20 0.86
CA GLU A 79 6.17 -4.52 1.07
C GLU A 79 6.65 -4.76 2.50
N LEU A 80 7.91 -5.17 2.64
CA LEU A 80 8.57 -5.39 3.92
C LEU A 80 9.81 -4.50 3.99
N SER A 81 9.98 -3.76 5.08
CA SER A 81 11.08 -2.81 5.19
C SER A 81 11.55 -2.59 6.63
N LEU A 82 12.76 -2.07 6.76
CA LEU A 82 13.33 -1.58 8.00
C LEU A 82 13.52 -0.07 7.90
N VAL A 83 13.13 0.65 8.97
CA VAL A 83 13.38 2.08 9.14
C VAL A 83 14.41 2.27 10.24
N GLN A 84 15.54 2.90 9.90
CA GLN A 84 16.61 3.23 10.81
C GLN A 84 16.66 4.75 11.04
N LYS A 85 16.52 5.17 12.30
CA LYS A 85 16.75 6.55 12.69
C LYS A 85 18.25 6.84 12.72
N VAL A 86 18.71 7.73 11.85
CA VAL A 86 20.13 8.10 11.71
C VAL A 86 20.45 9.37 12.51
N LYS A 87 19.56 10.37 12.45
CA LYS A 87 19.63 11.60 13.25
C LYS A 87 18.28 11.89 13.89
N LYS A 88 18.19 12.94 14.72
CA LYS A 88 16.93 13.32 15.37
C LYS A 88 15.79 13.58 14.37
N ASN A 89 16.13 14.07 13.18
CA ASN A 89 15.21 14.48 12.12
C ASN A 89 15.35 13.67 10.81
N LEU A 90 16.23 12.66 10.76
CA LEU A 90 16.51 11.87 9.56
C LEU A 90 16.38 10.38 9.85
N SER A 91 15.58 9.70 9.04
CA SER A 91 15.52 8.24 9.00
C SER A 91 15.74 7.72 7.58
N ILE A 92 16.30 6.52 7.48
CA ILE A 92 16.48 5.80 6.23
C ILE A 92 15.58 4.57 6.29
N GLN A 93 14.81 4.33 5.24
CA GLN A 93 14.03 3.12 5.06
C GLN A 93 14.63 2.31 3.91
N MET A 94 14.76 1.01 4.11
CA MET A 94 15.19 0.08 3.06
C MET A 94 14.27 -1.12 3.09
N GLY A 95 13.86 -1.61 1.92
CA GLY A 95 12.92 -2.71 1.85
C GLY A 95 12.84 -3.36 0.50
N VAL A 96 11.96 -4.36 0.44
CA VAL A 96 11.61 -5.10 -0.76
C VAL A 96 10.09 -5.15 -0.89
N TYR A 97 9.62 -5.29 -2.12
CA TYR A 97 8.20 -5.46 -2.41
C TYR A 97 7.98 -6.46 -3.53
N GLY A 98 6.75 -6.96 -3.62
CA GLY A 98 6.29 -7.73 -4.76
C GLY A 98 4.77 -7.93 -4.78
N GLU A 99 4.23 -8.17 -5.98
CA GLU A 99 2.83 -8.49 -6.20
C GLU A 99 2.54 -9.94 -5.80
N ILE A 100 1.92 -10.11 -4.63
CA ILE A 100 1.56 -11.43 -4.09
C ILE A 100 0.33 -12.02 -4.81
N PHE A 101 -0.59 -11.16 -5.25
CA PHE A 101 -1.75 -11.55 -6.04
C PHE A 101 -2.02 -10.49 -7.10
N ASN A 102 -2.44 -10.92 -8.29
CA ASN A 102 -2.88 -10.04 -9.36
C ASN A 102 -3.84 -10.80 -10.26
N GLU A 103 -4.72 -10.03 -10.88
CA GLU A 103 -5.57 -10.45 -11.95
C GLU A 103 -5.56 -9.35 -13.00
N ASN A 104 -5.17 -9.72 -14.22
CA ASN A 104 -5.13 -8.81 -15.37
C ASN A 104 -4.29 -7.53 -15.13
N SER A 105 -3.24 -7.64 -14.31
CA SER A 105 -2.26 -6.59 -14.05
C SER A 105 -0.84 -7.13 -14.13
N ALA A 106 0.12 -6.23 -14.34
CA ALA A 106 1.53 -6.60 -14.31
C ALA A 106 1.94 -7.12 -12.91
N ARG A 107 2.88 -8.07 -12.90
CA ARG A 107 3.63 -8.49 -11.70
C ARG A 107 4.98 -7.82 -11.68
N GLY A 108 5.42 -7.44 -10.49
CA GLY A 108 6.72 -6.89 -10.21
C GLY A 108 7.29 -7.44 -8.91
N THR A 109 8.58 -7.24 -8.77
CA THR A 109 9.29 -7.37 -7.50
C THR A 109 10.41 -6.36 -7.53
N GLY A 110 10.77 -5.80 -6.38
CA GLY A 110 11.84 -4.83 -6.34
C GLY A 110 12.39 -4.62 -4.95
N ALA A 111 13.47 -3.85 -4.91
CA ALA A 111 14.05 -3.31 -3.69
C ALA A 111 14.03 -1.78 -3.76
N PHE A 112 14.03 -1.12 -2.62
CA PHE A 112 14.04 0.33 -2.55
C PHE A 112 14.81 0.85 -1.34
N ILE A 113 15.19 2.13 -1.44
CA ILE A 113 15.72 2.94 -0.35
C ILE A 113 14.96 4.26 -0.32
N SER A 114 14.68 4.79 0.86
CA SER A 114 13.93 6.04 1.05
C SER A 114 14.50 6.84 2.21
N LEU A 115 14.41 8.16 2.11
CA LEU A 115 14.87 9.12 3.12
C LEU A 115 13.69 9.88 3.71
N TRP A 116 13.55 9.84 5.03
CA TRP A 116 12.48 10.51 5.75
C TRP A 116 13.07 11.68 6.52
N ILE A 117 12.70 12.91 6.14
CA ILE A 117 13.17 14.13 6.79
C ILE A 117 11.98 14.75 7.52
N ARG A 118 12.08 14.83 8.85
CA ARG A 118 11.11 15.54 9.67
C ARG A 118 11.52 17.01 9.77
N ARG A 119 10.63 17.91 9.39
CA ARG A 119 10.78 19.36 9.63
C ARG A 119 10.32 19.71 11.03
#